data_AF-A0A1Y2F050-F1
#
_entry.id   AF-A0A1Y2F050-F1
#
_cell.length_a   1.000
_cell.length_b   1.000
_cell.length_c   1.000
_cell.angle_alpha   90.00
_cell.angle_beta   90.00
_cell.angle_gamma   90.00
#
_symmetry.space_group_name_H-M   'P 1'
#
loop_
_entity.id
_entity.type
_entity.pdbx_description
1 polymer ?
#
loop_
_entity_poly.entity_id
_entity_poly.type
_entity_poly.pdbx_seq_one_letter_code
_entity_poly.pdbx_strand_id
1 'polypeptide(L)'
;MPISVDEYAAQFAHRTPAEAFGRPSRPLTKEKILELLEFSTAVAHCWISKEEGVEPLFPGASEEVKMLAQQVLDRDNHMRAIIAELPARVRSPFGGREREDLRFLGTFYGTWEDRHNTRPFVMLMFHWEAAVEAYDYISEINRKALHSAVNENQLDARLFVGWQHFHDPNINAWERGKTLLAAHKYEVRIHEAAARRGILLHSLAHVPSLTSRQSARTGVSQAALRQRWA
;
A
#
# COMPACT_ATOMS: atom_id res chain seq x y z
N MET A 1 9.04 -1.10 -26.32
CA MET A 1 8.38 -2.37 -25.97
C MET A 1 8.14 -2.35 -24.47
N PRO A 2 7.00 -2.86 -23.96
CA PRO A 2 6.81 -2.98 -22.52
C PRO A 2 7.90 -3.90 -21.93
N ILE A 3 8.39 -3.56 -20.74
CA ILE A 3 9.43 -4.32 -20.05
C ILE A 3 8.83 -5.64 -19.58
N SER A 4 9.45 -6.76 -19.90
CA SER A 4 8.98 -8.06 -19.41
C SER A 4 9.28 -8.25 -17.92
N VAL A 5 8.50 -9.10 -17.25
CA VAL A 5 8.73 -9.45 -15.85
C VAL A 5 10.12 -10.05 -15.67
N ASP A 6 10.56 -10.90 -16.61
CA ASP A 6 11.83 -11.61 -16.52
C ASP A 6 13.05 -10.68 -16.70
N GLU A 7 12.97 -9.72 -17.64
CA GLU A 7 14.02 -8.71 -17.82
C GLU A 7 14.20 -7.86 -16.56
N TYR A 8 13.09 -7.40 -15.99
CA TYR A 8 13.13 -6.58 -14.77
C TYR A 8 13.54 -7.43 -13.54
N ALA A 9 13.08 -8.68 -13.44
CA ALA A 9 13.50 -9.60 -12.39
C ALA A 9 15.01 -9.86 -12.43
N ALA A 10 15.59 -10.10 -13.60
CA ALA A 10 17.03 -10.34 -13.74
C ALA A 10 17.87 -9.15 -13.23
N GLN A 11 17.40 -7.92 -13.48
CA GLN A 11 18.07 -6.70 -13.02
C GLN A 11 18.05 -6.56 -11.49
N PHE A 12 16.94 -6.90 -10.85
CA PHE A 12 16.75 -6.73 -9.41
C PHE A 12 16.93 -8.01 -8.59
N ALA A 13 17.31 -9.12 -9.23
CA ALA A 13 17.47 -10.44 -8.58
C ALA A 13 18.42 -10.44 -7.38
N HIS A 14 19.37 -9.49 -7.34
CA HIS A 14 20.33 -9.35 -6.23
C HIS A 14 19.81 -8.47 -5.08
N ARG A 15 18.69 -7.74 -5.27
CA ARG A 15 18.19 -6.79 -4.28
C ARG A 15 17.25 -7.46 -3.30
N THR A 16 17.46 -7.19 -2.03
CA THR A 16 16.56 -7.64 -0.97
C THR A 16 15.54 -6.56 -0.58
N PRO A 17 14.39 -6.93 0.02
CA PRO A 17 13.47 -5.97 0.62
C PRO A 17 14.18 -5.07 1.66
N ALA A 18 15.07 -5.63 2.46
CA ALA A 18 15.83 -4.89 3.46
C ALA A 18 16.67 -3.75 2.84
N GLU A 19 17.30 -3.99 1.69
CA GLU A 19 18.04 -2.98 0.93
C GLU A 19 17.12 -1.95 0.26
N ALA A 20 15.97 -2.39 -0.26
CA ALA A 20 15.03 -1.54 -0.97
C ALA A 20 14.31 -0.54 -0.05
N PHE A 21 13.94 -0.97 1.16
CA PHE A 21 13.15 -0.17 2.10
C PHE A 21 13.99 0.45 3.21
N GLY A 22 15.16 -0.13 3.53
CA GLY A 22 16.02 0.29 4.62
C GLY A 22 15.39 0.12 6.00
N ARG A 23 16.19 0.39 7.03
CA ARG A 23 15.74 0.45 8.43
C ARG A 23 15.96 1.86 8.97
N PRO A 24 15.03 2.41 9.78
CA PRO A 24 15.25 3.65 10.50
C PRO A 24 16.55 3.61 11.30
N SER A 25 17.37 4.63 11.13
CA SER A 25 18.58 4.83 11.93
C SER A 25 18.21 5.13 13.38
N ARG A 26 18.97 4.57 14.33
CA ARG A 26 18.85 4.84 15.76
C ARG A 26 19.91 5.87 16.20
N PRO A 27 19.67 6.67 17.25
CA PRO A 27 18.46 6.70 18.08
C PRO A 27 17.26 7.31 17.33
N LEU A 28 16.05 6.89 17.69
CA LEU A 28 14.83 7.43 17.10
C LEU A 28 14.52 8.82 17.64
N THR A 29 14.45 9.80 16.75
CA THR A 29 13.95 11.14 17.09
C THR A 29 12.43 11.15 17.19
N LYS A 30 11.87 12.19 17.83
CA LYS A 30 10.43 12.44 17.87
C LYS A 30 9.81 12.47 16.47
N GLU A 31 10.46 13.16 15.53
CA GLU A 31 10.01 13.28 14.14
C GLU A 31 10.00 11.91 13.46
N LYS A 32 11.08 11.12 13.64
CA LYS A 32 11.14 9.77 13.07
C LYS A 32 10.04 8.86 13.62
N ILE A 33 9.73 8.95 14.91
CA ILE A 33 8.62 8.18 15.49
C ILE A 33 7.29 8.62 14.90
N LEU A 34 7.04 9.92 14.77
CA LEU A 34 5.81 10.42 14.16
C LEU A 34 5.67 9.97 12.69
N GLU A 35 6.76 9.98 11.91
CA GLU A 35 6.78 9.41 10.56
C GLU A 35 6.43 7.91 10.54
N LEU A 36 6.93 7.15 11.52
CA LEU A 36 6.63 5.72 11.64
C LEU A 36 5.17 5.46 12.02
N LEU A 37 4.59 6.30 12.89
CA LEU A 37 3.17 6.24 13.23
C LEU A 37 2.29 6.66 12.04
N GLU A 38 2.67 7.71 11.31
CA GLU A 38 1.97 8.12 10.08
C GLU A 38 1.97 6.99 9.05
N PHE A 39 3.09 6.28 8.92
CA PHE A 39 3.18 5.10 8.07
C PHE A 39 2.19 4.00 8.47
N SER A 40 2.17 3.55 9.72
CA SER A 40 1.24 2.49 10.13
C SER A 40 -0.22 2.92 10.06
N THR A 41 -0.51 4.18 10.37
CA THR A 41 -1.84 4.78 10.22
C THR A 41 -2.29 4.78 8.76
N ALA A 42 -1.42 5.18 7.82
CA ALA A 42 -1.73 5.15 6.39
C ALA A 42 -2.02 3.73 5.89
N VAL A 43 -1.27 2.73 6.37
CA VAL A 43 -1.54 1.32 6.07
C VAL A 43 -2.89 0.87 6.63
N ALA A 44 -3.19 1.16 7.90
CA ALA A 44 -4.48 0.80 8.51
C ALA A 44 -5.67 1.42 7.74
N HIS A 45 -5.50 2.64 7.22
CA HIS A 45 -6.51 3.30 6.41
C HIS A 45 -6.76 2.68 5.03
N CYS A 46 -5.96 1.70 4.61
CA CYS A 46 -6.30 0.88 3.45
C CYS A 46 -7.53 0.00 3.72
N TRP A 47 -7.85 -0.34 4.98
CA TRP A 47 -8.98 -1.20 5.36
C TRP A 47 -10.10 -0.48 6.11
N ILE A 48 -9.79 0.65 6.76
CA ILE A 48 -10.79 1.48 7.45
C ILE A 48 -10.72 2.90 6.90
N SER A 49 -11.89 3.47 6.60
CA SER A 49 -11.94 4.83 6.12
C SER A 49 -11.31 5.82 7.08
N LYS A 50 -10.58 6.79 6.52
CA LYS A 50 -10.01 7.90 7.27
C LYS A 50 -11.07 8.93 7.67
N GLU A 51 -12.06 9.15 6.80
CA GLU A 51 -13.00 10.27 6.88
C GLU A 51 -14.39 9.82 6.41
N GLU A 52 -15.45 10.35 7.02
CA GLU A 52 -16.82 10.01 6.64
C GLU A 52 -17.07 10.29 5.15
N GLY A 53 -17.56 9.29 4.43
CA GLY A 53 -17.83 9.37 2.98
C GLY A 53 -16.64 9.07 2.06
N VAL A 54 -15.44 8.82 2.58
CA VAL A 54 -14.30 8.31 1.79
C VAL A 54 -14.30 6.78 1.89
N GLU A 55 -14.25 6.06 0.76
CA GLU A 55 -14.10 4.60 0.81
C GLU A 55 -12.64 4.21 1.07
N PRO A 56 -12.36 3.22 1.94
CA PRO A 56 -11.02 2.67 2.07
C PRO A 56 -10.61 1.93 0.78
N LEU A 57 -9.31 1.63 0.65
CA LEU A 57 -8.80 0.89 -0.49
C LEU A 57 -9.44 -0.52 -0.62
N PHE A 58 -9.73 -1.14 0.52
CA PHE A 58 -10.33 -2.47 0.64
C PHE A 58 -11.69 -2.38 1.39
N PRO A 59 -12.77 -1.96 0.72
CA PRO A 59 -14.08 -1.77 1.36
C PRO A 59 -14.76 -3.08 1.76
N GLY A 60 -14.37 -4.20 1.13
CA GLY A 60 -14.95 -5.53 1.33
C GLY A 60 -14.35 -6.33 2.49
N ALA A 61 -13.37 -5.78 3.21
CA ALA A 61 -12.64 -6.50 4.25
C ALA A 61 -13.55 -6.97 5.39
N SER A 62 -13.22 -8.12 5.97
CA SER A 62 -13.94 -8.67 7.11
C SER A 62 -13.85 -7.78 8.36
N GLU A 63 -14.78 -7.98 9.28
CA GLU A 63 -14.78 -7.28 10.57
C GLU A 63 -13.53 -7.59 11.39
N GLU A 64 -12.93 -8.77 11.26
CA GLU A 64 -11.68 -9.10 11.95
C GLU A 64 -10.52 -8.23 11.45
N VAL A 65 -10.38 -8.09 10.12
CA VAL A 65 -9.35 -7.23 9.50
C VAL A 65 -9.56 -5.77 9.90
N LYS A 66 -10.81 -5.29 9.86
CA LYS A 66 -11.17 -3.94 10.34
C LYS A 66 -10.80 -3.77 11.82
N MET A 67 -11.14 -4.72 12.69
CA MET A 67 -10.77 -4.64 14.11
C MET A 67 -9.26 -4.54 14.30
N LEU A 68 -8.45 -5.29 13.56
CA LEU A 68 -6.99 -5.18 13.60
C LEU A 68 -6.50 -3.81 13.12
N ALA A 69 -7.06 -3.30 12.03
CA ALA A 69 -6.77 -1.94 11.55
C ALA A 69 -7.13 -0.87 12.60
N GLN A 70 -8.27 -1.00 13.27
CA GLN A 70 -8.68 -0.09 14.34
C GLN A 70 -7.71 -0.15 15.53
N GLN A 71 -7.27 -1.35 15.94
CA GLN A 71 -6.27 -1.50 17.00
C GLN A 71 -4.93 -0.82 16.66
N VAL A 72 -4.53 -0.83 15.39
CA VAL A 72 -3.35 -0.06 14.93
C VAL A 72 -3.58 1.44 15.12
N LEU A 73 -4.73 1.96 14.68
CA LEU A 73 -5.08 3.37 14.82
C LEU A 73 -5.13 3.82 16.28
N ASP A 74 -5.78 3.05 17.15
CA ASP A 74 -5.89 3.34 18.58
C ASP A 74 -4.51 3.39 19.24
N ARG A 75 -3.66 2.41 18.93
CA ARG A 75 -2.27 2.38 19.41
C ARG A 75 -1.47 3.58 18.92
N ASP A 76 -1.60 3.93 17.65
CA ASP A 76 -0.84 5.05 17.08
C ASP A 76 -1.30 6.39 17.66
N ASN A 77 -2.61 6.57 17.85
CA ASN A 77 -3.18 7.77 18.47
C ASN A 77 -2.77 7.89 19.94
N HIS A 78 -2.75 6.79 20.68
CA HIS A 78 -2.23 6.78 22.05
C HIS A 78 -0.76 7.21 22.10
N MET A 79 0.08 6.68 21.21
CA MET A 79 1.49 7.08 21.11
C MET A 79 1.66 8.56 20.72
N ARG A 80 0.84 9.07 19.80
CA ARG A 80 0.85 10.50 19.44
C ARG A 80 0.49 11.39 20.63
N ALA A 81 -0.50 11.00 21.43
CA ALA A 81 -0.88 11.73 22.63
C ALA A 81 0.28 11.81 23.63
N ILE A 82 0.95 10.69 23.91
CA ILE A 82 2.16 10.66 24.75
C ILE A 82 3.23 11.61 24.20
N ILE A 83 3.49 11.58 22.89
CA ILE A 83 4.52 12.41 22.25
C ILE A 83 4.15 13.90 22.29
N ALA A 84 2.87 14.24 22.21
CA ALA A 84 2.38 15.62 22.26
C ALA A 84 2.61 16.26 23.62
N GLU A 85 2.54 15.49 24.71
CA GLU A 85 2.80 15.95 26.08
C GLU A 85 4.29 16.18 26.39
N LEU A 86 5.21 15.70 25.54
CA LEU A 86 6.64 15.84 25.76
C LEU A 86 7.13 17.28 25.48
N PRO A 87 8.00 17.84 26.34
CA PRO A 87 8.62 19.14 26.11
C PRO A 87 9.37 19.20 24.76
N ALA A 88 9.30 20.33 24.06
CA ALA A 88 9.94 20.52 22.76
C ALA A 88 11.46 20.25 22.73
N ARG A 89 12.14 20.42 23.88
CA ARG A 89 13.58 20.14 24.03
C ARG A 89 13.94 18.63 24.03
N VAL A 90 12.95 17.75 24.17
CA VAL A 90 13.16 16.30 24.19
C VAL A 90 13.35 15.80 22.76
N ARG A 91 14.55 15.30 22.44
CA ARG A 91 14.87 14.77 21.11
C ARG A 91 14.26 13.39 20.84
N SER A 92 14.15 12.55 21.86
CA SER A 92 13.60 11.19 21.75
C SER A 92 12.58 10.96 22.87
N PRO A 93 11.34 10.52 22.55
CA PRO A 93 10.33 10.12 23.52
C PRO A 93 10.78 9.07 24.53
N PHE A 94 11.78 8.27 24.15
CA PHE A 94 12.32 7.17 24.93
C PHE A 94 13.61 7.53 25.67
N GLY A 95 13.93 8.83 25.77
CA GLY A 95 15.14 9.32 26.43
C GLY A 95 16.44 8.83 25.77
N GLY A 96 16.39 8.42 24.49
CA GLY A 96 17.54 7.88 23.75
C GLY A 96 17.96 6.47 24.20
N ARG A 97 17.10 5.74 24.91
CA ARG A 97 17.38 4.37 25.37
C ARG A 97 17.22 3.38 24.23
N GLU A 98 18.33 2.73 23.86
CA GLU A 98 18.38 1.75 22.76
C GLU A 98 17.32 0.64 22.89
N ARG A 99 17.09 0.14 24.10
CA ARG A 99 16.11 -0.92 24.36
C ARG A 99 14.67 -0.49 24.07
N GLU A 100 14.34 0.77 24.34
CA GLU A 100 13.00 1.31 24.11
C GLU A 100 12.79 1.58 22.60
N ASP A 101 13.80 2.11 21.92
CA ASP A 101 13.81 2.22 20.45
C ASP A 101 13.59 0.86 19.79
N LEU A 102 14.31 -0.18 20.22
CA LEU A 102 14.15 -1.54 19.69
C LEU A 102 12.76 -2.10 19.96
N ARG A 103 12.20 -1.84 21.14
CA ARG A 103 10.83 -2.26 21.48
C ARG A 103 9.81 -1.58 20.58
N PHE A 104 9.98 -0.27 20.34
CA PHE A 104 9.12 0.48 19.43
C PHE A 104 9.26 -0.02 17.98
N LEU A 105 10.48 -0.19 17.47
CA LEU A 105 10.70 -0.75 16.13
C LEU A 105 10.13 -2.17 16.00
N GLY A 106 10.15 -2.95 17.08
CA GLY A 106 9.51 -4.27 17.13
C GLY A 106 8.03 -4.26 16.72
N THR A 107 7.32 -3.13 16.83
CA THR A 107 5.92 -3.05 16.35
C THR A 107 5.78 -3.19 14.84
N PHE A 108 6.86 -2.99 14.08
CA PHE A 108 6.87 -3.02 12.62
C PHE A 108 7.69 -4.18 12.03
N TYR A 109 8.71 -4.67 12.75
CA TYR A 109 9.68 -5.64 12.21
C TYR A 109 9.38 -7.12 12.53
N GLY A 110 8.13 -7.46 12.87
CA GLY A 110 7.73 -8.86 13.01
C GLY A 110 7.70 -9.57 11.67
N THR A 111 8.05 -10.86 11.66
CA THR A 111 7.99 -11.77 10.50
C THR A 111 6.75 -12.66 10.57
N TRP A 112 6.60 -13.60 9.63
CA TRP A 112 5.51 -14.59 9.68
C TRP A 112 5.48 -15.38 10.98
N GLU A 113 6.64 -15.68 11.57
CA GLU A 113 6.72 -16.39 12.86
C GLU A 113 6.13 -15.57 14.02
N ASP A 114 6.16 -14.24 13.90
CA ASP A 114 5.62 -13.29 14.86
C ASP A 114 4.12 -12.98 14.65
N ARG A 115 3.43 -13.61 13.68
CA ARG A 115 2.04 -13.28 13.34
C ARG A 115 1.03 -13.48 14.50
N HIS A 116 1.37 -14.33 15.46
CA HIS A 116 0.56 -14.58 16.66
C HIS A 116 0.97 -13.71 17.85
N ASN A 117 1.94 -12.80 17.66
CA ASN A 117 2.36 -11.86 18.68
C ASN A 117 1.27 -10.80 18.91
N THR A 118 1.26 -10.17 20.08
CA THR A 118 0.24 -9.18 20.48
C THR A 118 0.46 -7.80 19.83
N ARG A 119 1.08 -7.72 18.65
CA ARG A 119 1.45 -6.47 17.97
C ARG A 119 0.48 -6.23 16.81
N PRO A 120 -0.51 -5.33 16.93
CA PRO A 120 -1.61 -5.21 15.97
C PRO A 120 -1.15 -4.99 14.52
N PHE A 121 -0.10 -4.20 14.31
CA PHE A 121 0.40 -3.94 12.96
C PHE A 121 1.00 -5.19 12.30
N VAL A 122 1.74 -6.01 13.07
CA VAL A 122 2.27 -7.29 12.58
C VAL A 122 1.11 -8.25 12.30
N MET A 123 0.15 -8.34 13.21
CA MET A 123 -1.04 -9.17 13.02
C MET A 123 -1.82 -8.78 11.77
N LEU A 124 -2.04 -7.49 11.53
CA LEU A 124 -2.72 -7.00 10.32
C LEU A 124 -1.97 -7.37 9.04
N MET A 125 -0.65 -7.18 8.98
CA MET A 125 0.16 -7.47 7.79
C MET A 125 0.34 -8.95 7.47
N PHE A 126 0.05 -9.82 8.44
CA PHE A 126 0.10 -11.28 8.27
C PHE A 126 -1.26 -11.96 8.45
N HIS A 127 -2.34 -11.20 8.66
CA HIS A 127 -3.69 -11.74 8.60
C HIS A 127 -3.94 -12.24 7.18
N TRP A 128 -4.46 -13.45 7.04
CA TRP A 128 -4.50 -14.16 5.76
C TRP A 128 -5.32 -13.40 4.71
N GLU A 129 -6.45 -12.80 5.12
CA GLU A 129 -7.35 -12.07 4.23
C GLU A 129 -6.71 -10.75 3.81
N ALA A 130 -6.26 -9.95 4.77
CA ALA A 130 -5.58 -8.69 4.51
C ALA A 130 -4.32 -8.88 3.62
N ALA A 131 -3.57 -9.96 3.85
CA ALA A 131 -2.40 -10.28 3.05
C ALA A 131 -2.76 -10.66 1.60
N VAL A 132 -3.87 -11.40 1.39
CA VAL A 132 -4.36 -11.75 0.04
C VAL A 132 -4.83 -10.49 -0.69
N GLU A 133 -5.68 -9.67 -0.06
CA GLU A 133 -6.17 -8.41 -0.66
C GLU A 133 -5.03 -7.48 -1.03
N ALA A 134 -4.08 -7.28 -0.11
CA ALA A 134 -2.91 -6.44 -0.36
C ALA A 134 -2.06 -6.99 -1.51
N TYR A 135 -1.80 -8.31 -1.54
CA TYR A 135 -1.00 -8.93 -2.58
C TYR A 135 -1.66 -8.84 -3.96
N ASP A 136 -2.96 -9.12 -4.06
CA ASP A 136 -3.70 -9.06 -5.32
C ASP A 136 -3.69 -7.62 -5.88
N TYR A 137 -3.91 -6.64 -5.01
CA TYR A 137 -3.80 -5.23 -5.37
C TYR A 137 -2.39 -4.85 -5.83
N ILE A 138 -1.36 -5.18 -5.05
CA ILE A 138 0.04 -4.91 -5.40
C ILE A 138 0.40 -5.57 -6.74
N SER A 139 -0.04 -6.81 -6.97
CA SER A 139 0.18 -7.55 -8.21
C SER A 139 -0.46 -6.86 -9.42
N GLU A 140 -1.69 -6.38 -9.26
CA GLU A 140 -2.37 -5.61 -10.30
C GLU A 140 -1.63 -4.32 -10.62
N ILE A 141 -1.25 -3.55 -9.60
CA ILE A 141 -0.51 -2.30 -9.76
C ILE A 141 0.84 -2.53 -10.41
N ASN A 142 1.58 -3.56 -10.01
CA ASN A 142 2.88 -3.85 -10.58
C ASN A 142 2.78 -4.27 -12.05
N ARG A 143 1.76 -5.06 -12.41
CA ARG A 143 1.47 -5.39 -13.82
C ARG A 143 1.12 -4.16 -14.65
N LYS A 144 0.29 -3.24 -14.12
CA LYS A 144 0.01 -1.94 -14.76
C LYS A 144 1.30 -1.12 -14.92
N ALA A 145 2.16 -1.12 -13.91
CA ALA A 145 3.42 -0.39 -13.91
C ALA A 145 4.37 -0.91 -15.00
N LEU A 146 4.65 -2.21 -15.01
CA LEU A 146 5.51 -2.85 -16.02
C LEU A 146 5.00 -2.64 -17.45
N HIS A 147 3.69 -2.75 -17.67
CA HIS A 147 3.10 -2.53 -18.98
C HIS A 147 3.18 -1.07 -19.44
N SER A 148 3.15 -0.10 -18.51
CA SER A 148 3.17 1.34 -18.83
C SER A 148 4.58 1.93 -18.86
N ALA A 149 5.56 1.26 -18.28
CA ALA A 149 6.95 1.70 -18.26
C ALA A 149 7.56 1.68 -19.66
N VAL A 150 8.11 2.83 -20.08
CA VAL A 150 8.88 2.97 -21.32
C VAL A 150 10.36 2.67 -21.07
N ASN A 151 10.82 2.89 -19.84
CA ASN A 151 12.17 2.56 -19.38
C ASN A 151 12.15 2.15 -17.89
N GLU A 152 13.20 1.45 -17.49
CA GLU A 152 13.35 0.87 -16.14
C GLU A 152 13.34 1.94 -15.03
N ASN A 153 13.87 3.13 -15.31
CA ASN A 153 13.96 4.23 -14.33
C ASN A 153 12.59 4.81 -13.93
N GLN A 154 11.52 4.48 -14.67
CA GLN A 154 10.15 4.92 -14.35
C GLN A 154 9.46 4.04 -13.30
N LEU A 155 10.01 2.85 -13.03
CA LEU A 155 9.47 1.90 -12.08
C LEU A 155 10.12 2.10 -10.71
N ASP A 156 9.28 2.15 -9.67
CA ASP A 156 9.79 2.16 -8.31
C ASP A 156 10.30 0.76 -7.98
N ALA A 157 11.63 0.58 -7.90
CA ALA A 157 12.24 -0.71 -7.57
C ALA A 157 11.68 -1.33 -6.29
N ARG A 158 11.22 -0.51 -5.33
CA ARG A 158 10.62 -0.98 -4.08
C ARG A 158 9.30 -1.71 -4.31
N LEU A 159 8.49 -1.24 -5.26
CA LEU A 159 7.23 -1.88 -5.61
C LEU A 159 7.47 -3.29 -6.15
N PHE A 160 8.44 -3.42 -7.07
CA PHE A 160 8.75 -4.70 -7.68
C PHE A 160 9.41 -5.68 -6.70
N VAL A 161 10.45 -5.25 -5.99
CA VAL A 161 11.15 -6.10 -4.99
C VAL A 161 10.19 -6.52 -3.89
N GLY A 162 9.38 -5.59 -3.39
CA GLY A 162 8.38 -5.88 -2.36
C GLY A 162 7.31 -6.87 -2.83
N TRP A 163 6.87 -6.77 -4.08
CA TRP A 163 5.91 -7.71 -4.68
C TRP A 163 6.50 -9.12 -4.82
N GLN A 164 7.72 -9.23 -5.37
CA GLN A 164 8.40 -10.52 -5.58
C GLN A 164 8.59 -11.30 -4.28
N HIS A 165 8.96 -10.60 -3.21
CA HIS A 165 9.26 -11.20 -1.91
C HIS A 165 8.06 -11.19 -0.94
N PHE A 166 6.86 -10.79 -1.39
CA PHE A 166 5.73 -10.51 -0.49
C PHE A 166 5.34 -11.73 0.38
N HIS A 167 5.49 -12.93 -0.14
CA HIS A 167 5.18 -14.19 0.55
C HIS A 167 6.40 -14.86 1.20
N ASP A 168 7.59 -14.26 1.12
CA ASP A 168 8.77 -14.85 1.74
C ASP A 168 8.60 -14.93 3.26
N PRO A 169 8.96 -16.05 3.92
CA PRO A 169 8.84 -16.17 5.37
C PRO A 169 9.62 -15.11 6.15
N ASN A 170 10.70 -14.60 5.54
CA ASN A 170 11.62 -13.63 6.13
C ASN A 170 11.20 -12.16 5.89
N ILE A 171 10.19 -11.90 5.04
CA ILE A 171 9.69 -10.54 4.87
C ILE A 171 9.03 -10.10 6.17
N ASN A 172 9.29 -8.87 6.59
CA ASN A 172 8.67 -8.31 7.79
C ASN A 172 7.44 -7.45 7.46
N ALA A 173 6.62 -7.19 8.48
CA ALA A 173 5.41 -6.37 8.35
C ALA A 173 5.69 -4.96 7.81
N TRP A 174 6.85 -4.37 8.16
CA TRP A 174 7.30 -3.09 7.64
C TRP A 174 7.47 -3.10 6.13
N GLU A 175 8.16 -4.10 5.59
CA GLU A 175 8.39 -4.27 4.15
C GLU A 175 7.07 -4.50 3.40
N ARG A 176 6.17 -5.34 3.93
CA ARG A 176 4.83 -5.55 3.36
C ARG A 176 4.02 -4.26 3.30
N GLY A 177 3.92 -3.54 4.43
CA GLY A 177 3.19 -2.28 4.49
C GLY A 177 3.79 -1.19 3.59
N LYS A 178 5.13 -1.11 3.49
CA LYS A 178 5.80 -0.19 2.56
C LYS A 178 5.54 -0.52 1.10
N THR A 179 5.48 -1.82 0.77
CA THR A 179 5.13 -2.27 -0.58
C THR A 179 3.71 -1.86 -0.95
N LEU A 180 2.74 -2.08 -0.04
CA LEU A 180 1.35 -1.66 -0.23
C LEU A 180 1.23 -0.15 -0.47
N LEU A 181 1.84 0.68 0.38
CA LEU A 181 1.78 2.13 0.19
C LEU A 181 2.54 2.60 -1.05
N ALA A 182 3.60 1.90 -1.47
CA ALA A 182 4.28 2.19 -2.72
C ALA A 182 3.37 1.93 -3.93
N ALA A 183 2.60 0.83 -3.90
CA ALA A 183 1.60 0.52 -4.92
C ALA A 183 0.51 1.60 -4.96
N HIS A 184 -0.04 1.96 -3.79
CA HIS A 184 -1.07 2.99 -3.69
C HIS A 184 -0.59 4.36 -4.20
N LYS A 185 0.64 4.76 -3.83
CA LYS A 185 1.25 6.00 -4.32
C LYS A 185 1.46 5.99 -5.84
N TYR A 186 1.75 4.84 -6.43
CA TYR A 186 1.87 4.70 -7.87
C TYR A 186 0.52 4.91 -8.57
N GLU A 187 -0.53 4.26 -8.06
CA GLU A 187 -1.89 4.41 -8.58
C GLU A 187 -2.38 5.86 -8.52
N VAL A 188 -2.27 6.52 -7.37
CA VAL A 188 -2.62 7.95 -7.22
C VAL A 188 -1.88 8.81 -8.24
N ARG A 189 -0.58 8.58 -8.44
CA ARG A 189 0.21 9.32 -9.45
C ARG A 189 -0.29 9.12 -10.87
N ILE A 190 -0.71 7.90 -11.24
CA ILE A 190 -1.31 7.63 -12.55
C ILE A 190 -2.63 8.40 -12.69
N HIS A 191 -3.50 8.34 -11.68
CA HIS A 191 -4.78 9.04 -11.71
C HIS A 191 -4.60 10.55 -11.81
N GLU A 192 -3.69 11.14 -11.04
CA GLU A 192 -3.35 12.55 -11.13
C GLU A 192 -2.78 12.92 -12.51
N ALA A 193 -1.89 12.10 -13.07
CA ALA A 193 -1.32 12.35 -14.40
C ALA A 193 -2.38 12.26 -15.51
N ALA A 194 -3.33 11.33 -15.40
CA ALA A 194 -4.46 11.22 -16.30
C ALA A 194 -5.41 12.42 -16.18
N ALA A 195 -5.75 12.81 -14.95
CA ALA A 195 -6.60 13.98 -14.68
C ALA A 195 -5.98 15.26 -15.25
N ARG A 196 -4.67 15.48 -15.07
CA ARG A 196 -3.94 16.63 -15.67
C ARG A 196 -3.97 16.65 -17.20
N ARG A 197 -4.09 15.48 -17.83
CA ARG A 197 -4.23 15.34 -19.29
C ARG A 197 -5.69 15.47 -19.76
N GLY A 198 -6.62 15.80 -18.86
CA GLY A 198 -8.06 15.84 -19.15
C GLY A 198 -8.67 14.46 -19.41
N ILE A 199 -7.94 13.39 -19.09
CA ILE A 199 -8.44 12.02 -19.17
C ILE A 199 -9.16 11.76 -17.85
N LEU A 200 -10.46 12.02 -17.81
CA LEU A 200 -11.32 11.59 -16.71
C LEU A 200 -11.35 10.05 -16.72
N LEU A 201 -10.61 9.43 -15.80
CA LEU A 201 -10.62 7.97 -15.57
C LEU A 201 -11.94 7.47 -14.95
N HIS A 202 -12.99 8.30 -14.88
CA HIS A 202 -14.35 7.91 -14.48
C HIS A 202 -15.12 7.13 -15.56
N SER A 203 -14.44 6.56 -16.57
CA SER A 203 -15.08 5.82 -17.66
C SER A 203 -14.25 4.62 -18.12
N LEU A 204 -13.78 3.80 -17.18
CA LEU A 204 -13.47 2.39 -17.48
C LEU A 204 -14.67 1.46 -17.26
N ALA A 205 -15.85 2.01 -16.97
CA ALA A 205 -17.12 1.35 -17.25
C ALA A 205 -17.41 1.42 -18.77
N HIS A 206 -16.77 0.54 -19.53
CA HIS A 206 -17.28 -0.15 -20.71
C HIS A 206 -18.56 0.39 -21.42
N VAL A 207 -18.53 1.53 -22.14
CA VAL A 207 -19.67 1.90 -23.01
C VAL A 207 -19.32 2.24 -24.47
N PRO A 208 -18.23 2.94 -24.81
CA PRO A 208 -17.97 3.24 -26.24
C PRO A 208 -17.45 2.04 -27.05
N SER A 209 -16.71 1.12 -26.43
CA SER A 209 -16.10 -0.02 -27.13
C SER A 209 -17.03 -1.23 -27.28
N LEU A 210 -18.05 -1.37 -26.42
CA LEU A 210 -19.08 -2.41 -26.53
C LEU A 210 -20.12 -2.06 -27.60
N THR A 211 -20.47 -0.78 -27.77
CA THR A 211 -21.52 -0.34 -28.69
C THR A 211 -21.13 -0.45 -30.17
N SER A 212 -19.86 -0.24 -30.55
CA SER A 212 -19.41 -0.46 -31.95
C SER A 212 -19.41 -1.93 -32.35
N ARG A 213 -18.91 -2.83 -31.48
CA ARG A 213 -18.87 -4.26 -31.79
C ARG A 213 -20.23 -4.92 -31.69
N GLN A 214 -21.09 -4.53 -30.75
CA GLN A 214 -22.45 -5.04 -30.68
C GLN A 214 -23.32 -4.52 -31.82
N SER A 215 -23.20 -3.25 -32.21
CA SER A 215 -23.91 -2.70 -33.39
C SER A 215 -23.59 -3.48 -34.67
N ALA A 216 -22.31 -3.80 -34.89
CA ALA A 216 -21.88 -4.61 -36.03
C ALA A 216 -22.40 -6.06 -35.99
N ARG A 217 -22.72 -6.59 -34.80
CA ARG A 217 -23.12 -7.99 -34.60
C ARG A 217 -24.64 -8.20 -34.54
N THR A 218 -25.40 -7.19 -34.09
CA THR A 218 -26.86 -7.26 -33.94
C THR A 218 -27.62 -6.41 -34.96
N GLY A 219 -26.94 -5.55 -35.73
CA GLY A 219 -27.55 -4.65 -36.70
C GLY A 219 -28.31 -3.48 -36.06
N VAL A 220 -28.29 -3.34 -34.74
CA VAL A 220 -28.95 -2.24 -34.01
C VAL A 220 -28.05 -1.01 -34.04
N SER A 221 -28.61 0.15 -34.37
CA SER A 221 -27.85 1.40 -34.41
C SER A 221 -27.39 1.82 -33.02
N GLN A 222 -26.21 2.47 -32.93
CA GLN A 222 -25.68 2.94 -31.65
C GLN A 222 -26.62 3.91 -30.94
N ALA A 223 -27.40 4.71 -31.69
CA ALA A 223 -28.39 5.62 -31.13
C ALA A 223 -29.52 4.86 -30.38
N ALA A 224 -29.99 3.75 -30.95
CA ALA A 224 -31.01 2.91 -30.33
C ALA A 224 -30.49 2.13 -29.10
N LEU A 225 -29.21 1.73 -29.11
CA LEU A 225 -28.57 1.11 -27.94
C LEU A 225 -28.40 2.11 -26.79
N ARG A 226 -28.03 3.36 -27.08
CA ARG A 226 -27.88 4.43 -26.08
C ARG A 226 -29.20 4.81 -25.43
N GLN A 227 -30.31 4.85 -26.18
CA GLN A 227 -31.64 5.11 -25.63
C GLN A 227 -32.15 4.01 -24.69
N ARG A 228 -31.65 2.77 -24.81
CA ARG A 228 -32.07 1.65 -23.94
C ARG A 228 -31.36 1.62 -22.59
N TRP A 229 -30.23 2.31 -22.45
CA TRP A 229 -29.37 2.28 -21.27
C TRP A 229 -29.26 3.64 -20.55
N ALA A 230 -30.02 4.64 -21.01
CA ALA A 230 -30.26 5.90 -20.29
C ALA A 230 -31.47 5.72 -19.36
#